data_AF-A0A6A3MHQ8-F1
#
_entry.id   AF-A0A6A3MHQ8-F1
#
_cell.length_a   1.000
_cell.length_b   1.000
_cell.length_c   1.000
_cell.angle_alpha   90.00
_cell.angle_beta   90.00
_cell.angle_gamma   90.00
#
_symmetry.space_group_name_H-M   'P 1'
#
loop_
_entity.id
_entity.type
_entity.pdbx_description
1 polymer ?
#
loop_
_entity_poly.entity_id
_entity_poly.type
_entity_poly.pdbx_seq_one_letter_code
_entity_poly.pdbx_strand_id
1 'polypeptide(L)'
;MEAGIPRRPSADSPGPSPSSPVPSAGRFAPSDSPPTLVGSPCSLAEDESTPATVAELWSLLQRQKRARRDHEKNQARLTAYVLLRPPPSSDAAFRRDLLSVDSSSKMVEILQADAPEPPYSTKELAELPVRDAQLTRENNALTRRMETAVTEGTRLSHELAVVVRERDEWKKEVQRHTELITSFRKVVCTHEAQMREMACQSNRRVDSSQGLVDHLRCIVETRDKDLDRLMGHLKERDVAYTAL
;
A
#
# COMPACT_ATOMS: atom_id res chain seq x y z
N MET A 1 -24.81 21.22 -16.19
CA MET A 1 -24.84 19.76 -15.92
C MET A 1 -23.65 19.44 -15.03
N GLU A 2 -23.86 19.48 -13.71
CA GLU A 2 -22.89 19.06 -12.70
C GLU A 2 -23.54 17.93 -11.90
N ALA A 3 -22.87 16.79 -11.80
CA ALA A 3 -23.33 15.64 -11.01
C ALA A 3 -22.63 15.68 -9.65
N GLY A 4 -23.36 16.10 -8.61
CA GLY A 4 -22.93 16.02 -7.21
C GLY A 4 -23.20 14.65 -6.62
N ILE A 5 -22.16 14.00 -6.10
CA ILE A 5 -22.18 12.66 -5.50
C ILE A 5 -22.75 12.71 -4.07
N PRO A 6 -23.64 11.79 -3.65
CA PRO A 6 -24.19 11.76 -2.30
C PRO A 6 -23.25 11.09 -1.28
N ARG A 7 -23.11 11.69 -0.08
CA ARG A 7 -22.38 11.12 1.06
C ARG A 7 -23.24 10.11 1.83
N ARG A 8 -22.66 8.95 2.16
CA ARG A 8 -23.22 7.93 3.07
C ARG A 8 -22.61 8.08 4.49
N PRO A 9 -23.30 7.62 5.56
CA PRO A 9 -22.90 7.84 6.95
C PRO A 9 -21.90 6.80 7.45
N SER A 10 -21.04 7.24 8.37
CA SER A 10 -20.06 6.42 9.10
C SER A 10 -20.73 5.69 10.27
N ALA A 11 -20.48 4.38 10.37
CA ALA A 11 -20.65 3.63 11.61
C ALA A 11 -19.57 2.53 11.68
N ASP A 12 -18.99 2.41 12.88
CA ASP A 12 -18.45 1.21 13.53
C ASP A 12 -16.99 1.31 13.98
N SER A 13 -16.84 1.63 15.28
CA SER A 13 -15.66 1.33 16.08
C SER A 13 -15.90 0.07 16.91
N PRO A 14 -14.91 -0.83 17.09
CA PRO A 14 -15.11 -2.13 17.74
C PRO A 14 -15.18 -2.03 19.27
N GLY A 15 -16.07 -2.84 19.86
CA GLY A 15 -16.18 -3.05 21.30
C GLY A 15 -15.07 -3.94 21.89
N PRO A 16 -14.88 -3.92 23.23
CA PRO A 16 -13.79 -4.62 23.91
C PRO A 16 -14.03 -6.14 24.01
N SER A 17 -12.93 -6.90 23.87
CA SER A 17 -12.87 -8.36 23.94
C SER A 17 -13.00 -8.91 25.39
N PRO A 18 -13.41 -10.19 25.54
CA PRO A 18 -13.78 -10.78 26.83
C PRO A 18 -12.61 -11.34 27.64
N SER A 19 -12.79 -11.25 28.95
CA SER A 19 -11.93 -11.76 30.03
C SER A 19 -11.72 -13.28 29.98
N SER A 20 -10.47 -13.73 30.20
CA SER A 20 -10.11 -15.13 30.48
C SER A 20 -9.81 -15.30 31.97
N PRO A 21 -10.22 -16.40 32.63
CA PRO A 21 -9.97 -16.62 34.05
C PRO A 21 -8.62 -17.29 34.32
N VAL A 22 -8.02 -16.91 35.45
CA VAL A 22 -6.82 -17.48 36.08
C VAL A 22 -7.17 -18.82 36.75
N PRO A 23 -6.32 -19.88 36.68
CA PRO A 23 -6.41 -21.00 37.60
C PRO A 23 -5.44 -20.83 38.77
N SER A 24 -6.01 -20.79 39.98
CA SER A 24 -5.29 -20.85 41.25
C SER A 24 -4.76 -22.24 41.55
N ALA A 25 -3.57 -22.28 42.14
CA ALA A 25 -2.93 -23.45 42.70
C ALA A 25 -3.79 -24.12 43.78
N GLY A 26 -4.09 -25.41 43.59
CA GLY A 26 -4.73 -26.29 44.57
C GLY A 26 -3.94 -27.58 44.70
N ARG A 27 -3.42 -27.82 45.91
CA ARG A 27 -2.51 -28.91 46.28
C ARG A 27 -3.21 -30.28 46.16
N PHE A 28 -2.55 -31.24 45.52
CA PHE A 28 -2.85 -32.66 45.68
C PHE A 28 -2.04 -33.23 46.85
N ALA A 29 -2.72 -33.84 47.80
CA ALA A 29 -2.14 -34.73 48.81
C ALA A 29 -2.44 -36.19 48.40
N PRO A 30 -1.46 -37.10 48.43
CA PRO A 30 -1.70 -38.53 48.40
C PRO A 30 -1.16 -39.17 49.69
N SER A 31 -2.02 -39.84 50.46
CA SER A 31 -1.61 -40.88 51.42
C SER A 31 -2.84 -41.62 51.94
N ASP A 32 -3.12 -42.78 51.35
CA ASP A 32 -3.79 -43.88 52.05
C ASP A 32 -2.82 -45.06 52.02
N SER A 33 -2.24 -45.36 53.19
CA SER A 33 -1.39 -46.52 53.43
C SER A 33 -2.24 -47.76 53.73
N PRO A 34 -1.82 -48.97 53.35
CA PRO A 34 -2.38 -50.22 53.88
C PRO A 34 -1.66 -50.64 55.17
N PRO A 35 -2.27 -51.48 56.05
CA PRO A 35 -1.61 -51.90 57.28
C PRO A 35 -0.67 -53.09 57.05
N THR A 36 0.50 -52.99 57.66
CA THR A 36 1.50 -54.05 57.86
C THR A 36 1.09 -55.00 59.00
N LEU A 37 1.23 -56.31 58.79
CA LEU A 37 1.19 -57.33 59.85
C LEU A 37 2.44 -58.21 59.72
N VAL A 38 3.22 -58.24 60.80
CA VAL A 38 4.41 -59.08 60.99
C VAL A 38 4.01 -60.36 61.74
N GLY A 39 4.51 -61.51 61.29
CA GLY A 39 4.46 -62.78 62.01
C GLY A 39 5.25 -63.87 61.28
N SER A 40 6.26 -64.43 61.95
CA SER A 40 7.37 -65.27 61.46
C SER A 40 7.04 -66.79 61.50
N PRO A 41 7.99 -67.77 61.36
CA PRO A 41 8.14 -68.68 60.20
C PRO A 41 7.98 -70.19 60.54
N CYS A 42 8.08 -71.10 59.54
CA CYS A 42 8.84 -72.39 59.63
C CYS A 42 8.77 -73.28 58.36
N SER A 43 9.97 -73.62 57.85
CA SER A 43 10.49 -74.90 57.27
C SER A 43 9.73 -75.80 56.27
N LEU A 44 10.36 -75.95 55.08
CA LEU A 44 10.91 -77.17 54.44
C LEU A 44 10.05 -78.44 54.29
N ALA A 45 9.71 -78.81 53.04
CA ALA A 45 10.04 -80.11 52.41
C ALA A 45 9.43 -80.24 50.99
N GLU A 46 10.32 -80.61 50.06
CA GLU A 46 10.20 -81.40 48.83
C GLU A 46 8.83 -81.91 48.33
N ASP A 47 8.61 -81.63 47.04
CA ASP A 47 8.27 -82.53 45.93
C ASP A 47 6.87 -83.15 45.75
N GLU A 48 6.47 -83.06 44.48
CA GLU A 48 5.41 -83.71 43.72
C GLU A 48 3.92 -83.60 44.15
N SER A 49 3.19 -82.86 43.32
CA SER A 49 1.72 -82.75 43.23
C SER A 49 1.02 -81.99 44.36
N THR A 50 1.28 -80.68 44.49
CA THR A 50 0.53 -79.80 45.40
C THR A 50 -0.92 -79.58 44.94
N PRO A 51 -1.94 -79.84 45.78
CA PRO A 51 -3.29 -79.36 45.52
C PRO A 51 -3.22 -77.83 45.61
N ALA A 52 -3.44 -77.16 44.48
CA ALA A 52 -3.39 -75.70 44.38
C ALA A 52 -4.05 -75.09 45.62
N THR A 53 -3.28 -74.34 46.40
CA THR A 53 -3.81 -73.75 47.62
C THR A 53 -4.96 -72.81 47.26
N VAL A 54 -5.98 -72.72 48.11
CA VAL A 54 -7.17 -71.89 47.83
C VAL A 54 -6.79 -70.45 47.44
N ALA A 55 -5.68 -69.92 47.96
CA ALA A 55 -5.12 -68.62 47.61
C ALA A 55 -4.56 -68.53 46.18
N GLU A 56 -3.93 -69.59 45.67
CA GLU A 56 -3.44 -69.67 44.29
C GLU A 56 -4.59 -69.79 43.29
N LEU A 57 -5.59 -70.63 43.61
CA LEU A 57 -6.82 -70.75 42.82
C LEU A 57 -7.58 -69.41 42.78
N TRP A 58 -7.65 -68.71 43.91
CA TRP A 58 -8.24 -67.38 43.97
C TRP A 58 -7.46 -66.37 43.12
N SER A 59 -6.13 -66.41 43.18
CA SER A 59 -5.26 -65.54 42.38
C SER A 59 -5.34 -65.82 40.88
N LEU A 60 -5.48 -67.09 40.48
CA LEU A 60 -5.69 -67.52 39.10
C LEU A 60 -7.05 -67.04 38.58
N LEU A 61 -8.11 -67.23 39.37
CA LEU A 61 -9.46 -66.76 39.03
C LEU A 61 -9.51 -65.23 38.87
N GLN A 62 -8.84 -64.49 39.76
CA GLN A 62 -8.74 -63.02 39.65
C GLN A 62 -7.94 -62.58 38.43
N ARG A 63 -6.90 -63.33 38.03
CA ARG A 63 -6.14 -63.08 36.78
C ARG A 63 -6.99 -63.37 35.55
N GLN A 64 -7.70 -64.49 35.51
CA GLN A 64 -8.61 -64.83 34.43
C GLN A 64 -9.75 -63.80 34.29
N LYS A 65 -10.32 -63.35 35.41
CA LYS A 65 -11.35 -62.31 35.43
C LYS A 65 -10.83 -60.94 34.98
N ARG A 66 -9.55 -60.63 35.20
CA ARG A 66 -8.90 -59.42 34.65
C ARG A 66 -8.65 -59.55 33.16
N ALA A 67 -8.02 -60.66 32.73
CA ALA A 67 -7.75 -60.93 31.32
C ALA A 67 -9.03 -60.93 30.47
N ARG A 68 -10.13 -61.49 30.98
CA ARG A 68 -11.43 -61.45 30.32
C ARG A 68 -11.97 -60.03 30.17
N ARG A 69 -11.91 -59.21 31.23
CA ARG A 69 -12.33 -57.79 31.16
C ARG A 69 -11.49 -56.99 30.18
N ASP A 70 -10.18 -57.23 30.14
CA ASP A 70 -9.28 -56.54 29.21
C ASP A 70 -9.54 -56.97 27.76
N HIS A 71 -9.85 -58.25 27.52
CA HIS A 71 -10.28 -58.75 26.23
C HIS A 71 -11.58 -58.09 25.77
N GLU A 72 -12.61 -58.07 26.62
CA GLU A 72 -13.92 -57.44 26.34
C GLU A 72 -13.75 -55.94 26.06
N LYS A 73 -12.92 -55.23 26.84
CA LYS A 73 -12.62 -53.81 26.63
C LYS A 73 -11.92 -53.57 25.29
N ASN A 74 -10.95 -54.40 24.93
CA ASN A 74 -10.23 -54.28 23.68
C ASN A 74 -11.13 -54.61 22.48
N GLN A 75 -11.97 -55.63 22.60
CA GLN A 75 -12.98 -55.97 21.60
C GLN A 75 -13.95 -54.81 21.38
N ALA A 76 -14.48 -54.21 22.45
CA ALA A 76 -15.37 -53.04 22.35
C ALA A 76 -14.70 -51.84 21.66
N ARG A 77 -13.42 -51.57 21.95
CA ARG A 77 -12.66 -50.51 21.28
C ARG A 77 -12.48 -50.78 19.79
N LEU A 78 -12.20 -52.03 19.41
CA LEU A 78 -12.06 -52.42 18.01
C LEU A 78 -13.40 -52.33 17.27
N THR A 79 -14.50 -52.81 17.88
CA THR A 79 -15.85 -52.67 17.34
C THR A 79 -16.24 -51.20 17.16
N ALA A 80 -15.94 -50.34 18.14
CA ALA A 80 -16.19 -48.91 18.03
C ALA A 80 -15.37 -48.27 16.90
N TYR A 81 -14.10 -48.66 16.75
CA TYR A 81 -13.26 -48.20 15.65
C TYR A 81 -13.85 -48.60 14.28
N VAL A 82 -14.33 -49.84 14.12
CA VAL A 82 -14.99 -50.32 12.89
C VAL A 82 -16.24 -49.52 12.56
N LEU A 83 -17.08 -49.21 13.56
CA LEU A 83 -18.34 -48.49 13.37
C LEU A 83 -18.14 -47.00 13.08
N LEU A 84 -17.09 -46.40 13.64
CA LEU A 84 -16.80 -44.95 13.52
C LEU A 84 -15.84 -44.62 12.37
N ARG A 85 -15.20 -45.61 11.75
CA ARG A 85 -14.29 -45.40 10.62
C ARG A 85 -15.07 -44.94 9.38
N PRO A 86 -14.65 -43.86 8.70
CA PRO A 86 -15.18 -43.50 7.38
C PRO A 86 -14.86 -44.62 6.38
N PRO A 87 -15.82 -45.15 5.59
CA PRO A 87 -15.61 -46.35 4.79
C PRO A 87 -14.65 -46.09 3.62
N PRO A 88 -13.55 -46.86 3.45
CA PRO A 88 -12.76 -46.86 2.22
C PRO A 88 -13.33 -47.82 1.15
N SER A 89 -14.18 -48.77 1.51
CA SER A 89 -14.80 -49.70 0.56
C SER A 89 -16.23 -50.09 0.98
N SER A 90 -17.10 -50.23 -0.01
CA SER A 90 -18.50 -50.58 0.11
C SER A 90 -18.71 -52.10 0.26
N ASP A 91 -17.89 -52.80 1.05
CA ASP A 91 -18.13 -54.23 1.28
C ASP A 91 -18.91 -54.45 2.60
N ALA A 92 -20.20 -54.72 2.45
CA ALA A 92 -21.07 -55.08 3.57
C ALA A 92 -20.76 -56.49 4.11
N ALA A 93 -20.15 -57.38 3.32
CA ALA A 93 -19.72 -58.70 3.77
C ALA A 93 -18.55 -58.58 4.73
N PHE A 94 -17.52 -57.80 4.40
CA PHE A 94 -16.39 -57.48 5.29
C PHE A 94 -16.84 -56.97 6.67
N ARG A 95 -17.80 -56.03 6.71
CA ARG A 95 -18.34 -55.53 7.99
C ARG A 95 -19.07 -56.60 8.79
N ARG A 96 -19.77 -57.52 8.14
CA ARG A 96 -20.44 -58.65 8.81
C ARG A 96 -19.41 -59.66 9.33
N ASP A 97 -18.43 -60.02 8.51
CA ASP A 97 -17.39 -60.98 8.86
C ASP A 97 -16.52 -60.46 10.01
N LEU A 98 -16.17 -59.17 10.01
CA LEU A 98 -15.41 -58.54 11.08
C LEU A 98 -16.17 -58.45 12.41
N LEU A 99 -17.49 -58.28 12.37
CA LEU A 99 -18.36 -58.30 13.55
C LEU A 99 -18.67 -59.73 14.04
N SER A 100 -18.52 -60.74 13.18
CA SER A 100 -18.72 -62.17 13.49
C SER A 100 -17.50 -62.83 14.13
N VAL A 101 -16.39 -62.12 14.26
CA VAL A 101 -15.13 -62.66 14.77
C VAL A 101 -15.06 -62.52 16.29
N ASP A 102 -14.97 -63.65 16.98
CA ASP A 102 -14.92 -63.72 18.46
C ASP A 102 -13.51 -63.46 19.04
N SER A 103 -12.53 -63.10 18.20
CA SER A 103 -11.14 -62.89 18.63
C SER A 103 -10.61 -61.52 18.20
N SER A 104 -10.17 -60.73 19.18
CA SER A 104 -9.56 -59.41 18.95
C SER A 104 -8.33 -59.46 18.04
N SER A 105 -7.51 -60.52 18.10
CA SER A 105 -6.35 -60.67 17.21
C SER A 105 -6.77 -60.85 15.76
N LYS A 106 -7.82 -61.64 15.49
CA LYS A 106 -8.36 -61.82 14.15
C LYS A 106 -9.05 -60.56 13.62
N MET A 107 -9.73 -59.80 14.49
CA MET A 107 -10.29 -58.49 14.11
C MET A 107 -9.19 -57.51 13.67
N VAL A 108 -8.05 -57.48 14.37
CA VAL A 108 -6.92 -56.63 14.01
C VAL A 108 -6.28 -57.05 12.68
N GLU A 109 -6.15 -58.35 12.44
CA GLU A 109 -5.63 -58.89 11.18
C GLU A 109 -6.49 -58.48 9.98
N ILE A 110 -7.81 -58.63 10.10
CA ILE A 110 -8.78 -58.21 9.07
C ILE A 110 -8.77 -56.69 8.87
N LEU A 111 -8.64 -55.91 9.95
CA LEU A 111 -8.53 -54.44 9.89
C LEU A 111 -7.24 -53.96 9.21
N GLN A 112 -6.13 -54.70 9.37
CA GLN A 112 -4.86 -54.40 8.71
C GLN A 112 -4.89 -54.78 7.22
N ALA A 113 -5.59 -55.87 6.87
CA ALA A 113 -5.77 -56.28 5.48
C ALA A 113 -6.63 -55.28 4.66
N ASP A 114 -7.55 -54.55 5.30
CA ASP A 114 -8.40 -53.49 4.71
C ASP A 114 -7.88 -52.07 5.05
N ALA A 115 -6.60 -51.93 5.37
CA ALA A 115 -5.99 -50.60 5.42
C ALA A 115 -5.92 -50.06 3.97
N PRO A 116 -6.59 -48.94 3.63
CA PRO A 116 -6.45 -48.34 2.32
C PRO A 116 -4.98 -48.00 2.14
N GLU A 117 -4.42 -48.38 0.97
CA GLU A 117 -3.10 -47.88 0.59
C GLU A 117 -3.08 -46.36 0.72
N PRO A 118 -1.96 -45.78 1.19
CA PRO A 118 -1.88 -44.35 1.39
C PRO A 118 -2.28 -43.63 0.09
N PRO A 119 -3.17 -42.62 0.16
CA PRO A 119 -3.82 -42.02 -1.01
C PRO A 119 -2.89 -41.23 -1.94
N TYR A 120 -1.58 -41.25 -1.66
CA TYR A 120 -0.58 -40.53 -2.41
C TYR A 120 0.54 -41.47 -2.81
N SER A 121 0.87 -41.44 -4.11
CA SER A 121 2.09 -42.04 -4.62
C SER A 121 3.26 -41.47 -3.83
N THR A 122 4.12 -42.34 -3.29
CA THR A 122 5.31 -41.94 -2.51
C THR A 122 6.19 -40.91 -3.24
N LYS A 123 6.12 -40.88 -4.57
CA LYS A 123 6.76 -39.87 -5.43
C LYS A 123 6.15 -38.47 -5.29
N GLU A 124 4.82 -38.35 -5.26
CA GLU A 124 4.15 -37.05 -5.10
C GLU A 124 4.39 -36.44 -3.71
N LEU A 125 4.41 -37.28 -2.67
CA LEU A 125 4.77 -36.87 -1.31
C LEU A 125 6.24 -36.39 -1.21
N ALA A 126 7.16 -37.01 -1.97
CA ALA A 126 8.56 -36.58 -2.01
C ALA A 126 8.77 -35.29 -2.83
N GLU A 127 7.91 -35.00 -3.81
CA GLU A 127 7.99 -33.80 -4.66
C GLU A 127 7.33 -32.55 -4.03
N LEU A 128 6.31 -32.72 -3.19
CA LEU A 128 5.65 -31.66 -2.43
C LEU A 128 6.61 -30.70 -1.70
N PRO A 129 7.58 -31.15 -0.87
CA PRO A 129 8.49 -30.24 -0.18
C PRO A 129 9.40 -29.46 -1.15
N VAL A 130 9.72 -30.03 -2.32
CA VAL A 130 10.48 -29.34 -3.37
C VAL A 130 9.64 -28.21 -3.96
N ARG A 131 8.34 -28.45 -4.21
CA ARG A 131 7.41 -27.44 -4.71
C ARG A 131 7.14 -26.35 -3.69
N ASP A 132 6.95 -26.68 -2.42
CA ASP A 132 6.80 -25.69 -1.35
C ASP A 132 8.05 -24.82 -1.21
N ALA A 133 9.25 -25.42 -1.27
CA ALA A 133 10.49 -24.67 -1.27
C ALA A 133 10.62 -23.76 -2.51
N GLN A 134 10.17 -24.22 -3.68
CA GLN A 134 10.15 -23.41 -4.90
C GLN A 134 9.20 -22.21 -4.76
N LEU A 135 7.94 -22.44 -4.37
CA LEU A 135 6.94 -21.39 -4.17
C LEU A 135 7.39 -20.39 -3.10
N THR A 136 8.05 -20.84 -2.05
CA THR A 136 8.62 -19.97 -1.02
C THR A 136 9.69 -19.05 -1.60
N ARG A 137 10.58 -19.57 -2.46
CA ARG A 137 11.60 -18.74 -3.14
C ARG A 137 10.97 -17.73 -4.09
N GLU A 138 9.97 -18.14 -4.87
CA GLU A 138 9.25 -17.28 -5.80
C GLU A 138 8.48 -16.18 -5.07
N ASN A 139 7.78 -16.52 -3.98
CA ASN A 139 7.06 -15.57 -3.14
C ASN A 139 8.03 -14.55 -2.52
N ASN A 140 9.15 -15.01 -1.97
CA ASN A 140 10.19 -14.12 -1.45
C ASN A 140 10.77 -13.21 -2.55
N ALA A 141 10.97 -13.70 -3.77
CA ALA A 141 11.44 -12.88 -4.88
C ALA A 141 10.39 -11.83 -5.31
N LEU A 142 9.11 -12.19 -5.31
CA LEU A 142 8.01 -11.28 -5.58
C LEU A 142 7.94 -10.17 -4.52
N THR A 143 8.03 -10.53 -3.25
CA THR A 143 8.04 -9.57 -2.12
C THR A 143 9.17 -8.56 -2.25
N ARG A 144 10.40 -9.01 -2.57
CA ARG A 144 11.52 -8.08 -2.81
C ARG A 144 11.28 -7.14 -4.00
N ARG A 145 10.68 -7.64 -5.09
CA ARG A 145 10.33 -6.79 -6.24
C ARG A 145 9.27 -5.76 -5.86
N MET A 146 8.29 -6.16 -5.05
CA MET A 146 7.25 -5.27 -4.54
C MET A 146 7.84 -4.19 -3.63
N GLU A 147 8.73 -4.56 -2.70
CA GLU A 147 9.46 -3.61 -1.86
C GLU A 147 10.27 -2.62 -2.69
N THR A 148 11.01 -3.12 -3.70
CA THR A 148 11.78 -2.27 -4.62
C THR A 148 10.86 -1.30 -5.37
N ALA A 149 9.73 -1.78 -5.91
CA ALA A 149 8.77 -0.94 -6.61
C ALA A 149 8.14 0.12 -5.69
N VAL A 150 7.89 -0.21 -4.42
CA VAL A 150 7.41 0.76 -3.42
C VAL A 150 8.47 1.83 -3.15
N THR A 151 9.75 1.45 -2.97
CA THR A 151 10.83 2.42 -2.77
C THR A 151 11.08 3.32 -3.97
N GLU A 152 10.96 2.78 -5.19
CA GLU A 152 11.04 3.60 -6.40
C GLU A 152 9.82 4.51 -6.54
N GLY A 153 8.63 4.02 -6.19
CA GLY A 153 7.41 4.82 -6.16
C GLY A 153 7.49 6.00 -5.19
N THR A 154 8.06 5.80 -4.00
CA THR A 154 8.27 6.90 -3.04
C THR A 154 9.35 7.88 -3.51
N ARG A 155 10.43 7.39 -4.13
CA ARG A 155 11.46 8.24 -4.75
C ARG A 155 10.88 9.13 -5.85
N LEU A 156 10.16 8.54 -6.80
CA LEU A 156 9.53 9.27 -7.91
C LEU A 156 8.46 10.26 -7.41
N SER A 157 7.71 9.92 -6.36
CA SER A 157 6.76 10.85 -5.72
C SER A 157 7.47 12.08 -5.16
N HIS A 158 8.64 11.90 -4.53
CA HIS A 158 9.44 13.02 -4.04
C HIS A 158 10.00 13.87 -5.19
N GLU A 159 10.53 13.24 -6.24
CA GLU A 159 11.01 13.95 -7.45
C GLU A 159 9.90 14.75 -8.11
N LEU A 160 8.70 14.17 -8.24
CA LEU A 160 7.53 14.88 -8.76
C LEU A 160 7.16 16.09 -7.88
N ALA A 161 7.23 15.95 -6.56
CA ALA A 161 6.98 17.06 -5.65
C ALA A 161 8.01 18.19 -5.81
N VAL A 162 9.28 17.89 -6.12
CA VAL A 162 10.30 18.89 -6.44
C VAL A 162 9.96 19.61 -7.75
N VAL A 163 9.69 18.85 -8.82
CA VAL A 163 9.36 19.41 -10.14
C VAL A 163 8.12 20.29 -10.09
N VAL A 164 7.11 19.92 -9.30
CA VAL A 164 5.90 20.74 -9.11
C VAL A 164 6.23 22.08 -8.43
N ARG A 165 7.12 22.08 -7.42
CA ARG A 165 7.55 23.33 -6.77
C ARG A 165 8.32 24.23 -7.76
N GLU A 166 9.25 23.67 -8.52
CA GLU A 166 9.99 24.41 -9.54
C GLU A 166 9.04 25.00 -10.59
N ARG A 167 8.05 24.23 -11.06
CA ARG A 167 7.01 24.72 -11.97
C ARG A 167 6.27 25.91 -11.38
N ASP A 168 5.89 25.83 -10.09
CA ASP A 168 5.17 26.91 -9.41
C ASP A 168 6.05 28.16 -9.23
N GLU A 169 7.36 28.00 -9.04
CA GLU A 169 8.33 29.11 -9.03
C GLU A 169 8.44 29.76 -10.41
N TRP A 170 8.59 28.97 -11.48
CA TRP A 170 8.59 29.47 -12.85
C TRP A 170 7.30 30.20 -13.21
N LYS A 171 6.15 29.70 -12.72
CA LYS A 171 4.86 30.37 -12.91
C LYS A 171 4.83 31.75 -12.24
N LYS A 172 5.39 31.87 -11.03
CA LYS A 172 5.52 33.17 -10.35
C LYS A 172 6.45 34.10 -11.12
N GLU A 173 7.54 33.57 -11.70
CA GLU A 173 8.49 34.39 -12.44
C GLU A 173 7.93 34.90 -13.77
N VAL A 174 7.21 34.05 -14.51
CA VAL A 174 6.46 34.46 -15.71
C VAL A 174 5.45 35.57 -15.37
N GLN A 175 4.77 35.46 -14.23
CA GLN A 175 3.84 36.50 -13.77
C GLN A 175 4.58 37.83 -13.49
N ARG A 176 5.70 37.81 -12.77
CA ARG A 176 6.52 39.01 -12.52
C ARG A 176 7.01 39.66 -13.81
N HIS A 177 7.51 38.87 -14.76
CA HIS A 177 7.93 39.38 -16.06
C HIS A 177 6.77 40.00 -16.84
N THR A 178 5.59 39.39 -16.79
CA THR A 178 4.39 39.94 -17.43
C THR A 178 4.02 41.30 -16.85
N GLU A 179 4.08 41.44 -15.52
CA GLU A 179 3.84 42.70 -14.81
C GLU A 179 4.89 43.76 -15.19
N LEU A 180 6.17 43.38 -15.25
CA LEU A 180 7.27 44.27 -15.65
C LEU A 180 7.14 44.74 -17.11
N ILE A 181 6.84 43.83 -18.04
CA ILE A 181 6.60 44.18 -19.45
C ILE A 181 5.42 45.14 -19.54
N THR A 182 4.36 44.89 -18.79
CA THR A 182 3.16 45.74 -18.78
C THR A 182 3.46 47.12 -18.21
N SER A 183 4.24 47.21 -17.12
CA SER A 183 4.64 48.50 -16.54
C SER A 183 5.56 49.27 -17.49
N PHE A 184 6.53 48.61 -18.12
CA PHE A 184 7.41 49.22 -19.11
C PHE A 184 6.63 49.78 -20.31
N ARG A 185 5.67 49.01 -20.83
CA ARG A 185 4.77 49.50 -21.91
C ARG A 185 4.04 50.77 -21.51
N LYS A 186 3.54 50.88 -20.27
CA LYS A 186 2.89 52.12 -19.79
C LYS A 186 3.86 53.30 -19.82
N VAL A 187 5.08 53.12 -19.33
CA VAL A 187 6.12 54.16 -19.32
C VAL A 187 6.43 54.61 -20.75
N VAL A 188 6.64 53.68 -21.68
CA VAL A 188 6.89 54.00 -23.10
C VAL A 188 5.72 54.79 -23.70
N CYS A 189 4.48 54.35 -23.51
CA CYS A 189 3.30 55.08 -23.99
C CYS A 189 3.23 56.52 -23.44
N THR A 190 3.50 56.71 -22.14
CA THR A 190 3.51 58.04 -21.53
C THR A 190 4.63 58.91 -22.07
N HIS A 191 5.82 58.35 -22.28
CA HIS A 191 6.97 59.10 -22.77
C HIS A 191 6.79 59.48 -24.25
N GLU A 192 6.27 58.58 -25.08
CA GLU A 192 5.92 58.90 -26.46
C GLU A 192 4.88 60.02 -26.54
N ALA A 193 3.87 60.02 -25.66
CA ALA A 193 2.88 61.09 -25.60
C ALA A 193 3.54 62.44 -25.26
N GLN A 194 4.43 62.47 -24.26
CA GLN A 194 5.20 63.66 -23.91
C GLN A 194 6.06 64.14 -25.09
N MET A 195 6.76 63.24 -25.78
CA MET A 195 7.59 63.60 -26.94
C MET A 195 6.77 64.21 -28.08
N ARG A 196 5.59 63.65 -28.37
CA ARG A 196 4.67 64.24 -29.36
C ARG A 196 4.20 65.62 -28.95
N GLU A 197 3.86 65.82 -27.67
CA GLU A 197 3.44 67.13 -27.17
C GLU A 197 4.56 68.17 -27.28
N MET A 198 5.78 67.82 -26.86
CA MET A 198 6.95 68.68 -26.99
C MET A 198 7.24 69.06 -28.45
N ALA A 199 7.12 68.10 -29.37
CA ALA A 199 7.26 68.35 -30.80
C ALA A 199 6.18 69.32 -31.31
N CYS A 200 4.91 69.12 -30.93
CA CYS A 200 3.81 70.02 -31.28
C CYS A 200 4.03 71.44 -30.74
N GLN A 201 4.50 71.57 -29.48
CA GLN A 201 4.81 72.88 -28.89
C GLN A 201 5.97 73.56 -29.63
N SER A 202 7.02 72.81 -29.98
CA SER A 202 8.14 73.32 -30.75
C SER A 202 7.69 73.82 -32.14
N ASN A 203 6.90 73.04 -32.86
CA ASN A 203 6.38 73.44 -34.17
C ASN A 203 5.55 74.72 -34.09
N ARG A 204 4.64 74.84 -33.10
CA ARG A 204 3.88 76.09 -32.90
C ARG A 204 4.77 77.31 -32.69
N ARG A 205 5.89 77.16 -31.98
CA ARG A 205 6.86 78.26 -31.78
C ARG A 205 7.58 78.62 -33.07
N VAL A 206 7.95 77.62 -33.87
CA VAL A 206 8.57 77.83 -35.19
C VAL A 206 7.58 78.53 -36.13
N ASP A 207 6.35 78.04 -36.23
CA ASP A 207 5.29 78.62 -37.07
C ASP A 207 5.02 80.09 -36.68
N SER A 208 4.93 80.37 -35.37
CA SER A 208 4.78 81.74 -34.86
C SER A 208 5.97 82.63 -35.23
N SER A 209 7.19 82.11 -35.15
CA SER A 209 8.41 82.87 -35.50
C SER A 209 8.48 83.11 -37.01
N GLN A 210 8.06 82.12 -37.81
CA GLN A 210 8.00 82.22 -39.26
C GLN A 210 7.03 83.32 -39.70
N GLY A 211 5.85 83.42 -39.07
CA GLY A 211 4.90 84.50 -39.35
C GLY A 211 5.49 85.90 -39.11
N LEU A 212 6.33 86.08 -38.08
CA LEU A 212 7.04 87.33 -37.85
C LEU A 212 8.09 87.61 -38.93
N VAL A 213 8.86 86.59 -39.34
CA VAL A 213 9.85 86.70 -40.41
C VAL A 213 9.19 87.09 -41.73
N ASP A 214 8.05 86.47 -42.07
CA ASP A 214 7.30 86.77 -43.30
C ASP A 214 6.74 88.19 -43.29
N HIS A 215 6.27 88.66 -42.12
CA HIS A 215 5.84 90.05 -41.96
C HIS A 215 7.00 91.04 -42.16
N LEU A 216 8.16 90.79 -41.55
CA LEU A 216 9.35 91.62 -41.72
C LEU A 216 9.85 91.61 -43.16
N ARG A 217 9.83 90.45 -43.83
CA ARG A 217 10.16 90.32 -45.25
C ARG A 217 9.30 91.24 -46.11
N CYS A 218 7.98 91.24 -45.90
CA CYS A 218 7.05 92.11 -46.62
C CYS A 218 7.35 93.60 -46.41
N ILE A 219 7.70 94.00 -45.17
CA ILE A 219 8.11 95.38 -44.87
C ILE A 219 9.38 95.73 -45.64
N VAL A 220 10.40 94.88 -45.60
CA VAL A 220 11.68 95.11 -46.31
C VAL A 220 11.45 95.22 -47.82
N GLU A 221 10.71 94.28 -48.42
CA GLU A 221 10.39 94.32 -49.85
C GLU A 221 9.61 95.60 -50.24
N THR A 222 8.75 96.11 -49.36
CA THR A 222 8.06 97.38 -49.59
C THR A 222 9.03 98.56 -49.55
N ARG A 223 9.94 98.57 -48.59
CA ARG A 223 10.97 99.63 -48.46
C ARG A 223 11.97 99.60 -49.60
N ASP A 224 12.35 98.43 -50.09
CA ASP A 224 13.24 98.29 -51.24
C ASP A 224 12.60 98.91 -52.49
N LYS A 225 11.31 98.67 -52.73
CA LYS A 225 10.56 99.31 -53.83
C LYS A 225 10.48 100.83 -53.69
N ASP A 226 10.27 101.33 -52.47
CA ASP A 226 10.25 102.77 -52.19
C ASP A 226 11.63 103.41 -52.48
N LEU A 227 12.71 102.74 -52.07
CA LEU A 227 14.08 103.18 -52.32
C LEU A 227 14.41 103.21 -53.82
N ASP A 228 14.06 102.16 -54.57
CA ASP A 228 14.24 102.11 -56.02
C ASP A 228 13.53 103.28 -56.72
N ARG A 229 12.29 103.59 -56.28
CA ARG A 229 11.53 104.72 -56.81
C ARG A 229 12.20 106.07 -56.51
N LEU A 230 12.63 106.29 -55.27
CA LEU A 230 13.31 107.53 -54.87
C LEU A 230 14.64 107.70 -55.61
N MET A 231 15.38 106.61 -55.78
CA MET A 231 16.63 106.60 -56.54
C MET A 231 16.38 106.92 -58.03
N GLY A 232 15.30 106.42 -58.61
CA GLY A 232 14.85 106.80 -59.96
C GLY A 232 14.60 108.30 -60.08
N HIS A 233 13.83 108.88 -59.16
CA HIS A 233 13.57 110.33 -59.14
C HIS A 233 14.84 111.17 -58.95
N LEU A 234 15.80 110.71 -58.14
CA LEU A 234 17.07 111.41 -57.97
C LEU A 234 17.85 111.43 -59.29
N LYS A 235 17.95 110.29 -59.98
CA LYS A 235 18.61 110.21 -61.30
C LYS A 235 17.94 111.12 -62.33
N GLU A 236 16.61 111.18 -62.36
CA GLU A 236 15.86 112.09 -63.24
C GLU A 236 16.22 113.56 -62.96
N ARG A 237 16.32 113.95 -61.68
CA ARG A 237 16.73 115.30 -61.29
C ARG A 237 18.18 115.59 -61.63
N ASP A 238 19.09 114.66 -61.40
CA ASP A 238 20.52 114.82 -61.73
C ASP A 238 20.71 115.05 -63.23
N VAL A 239 20.01 114.28 -64.07
CA VAL A 239 19.99 114.50 -65.53
C VAL A 239 19.48 115.90 -65.86
N ALA A 240 18.36 116.32 -65.26
CA ALA A 240 17.80 117.66 -65.48
C ALA A 240 18.76 118.79 -65.07
N TYR A 241 19.51 118.63 -63.98
CA TYR A 241 20.51 119.61 -63.54
C TYR A 241 21.76 119.63 -64.42
N THR A 242 22.18 118.50 -64.99
CA THR A 242 23.32 118.46 -65.93
C THR A 242 23.02 119.00 -67.33
N ALA A 243 21.74 119.19 -67.67
CA ALA A 243 21.29 119.71 -68.96
C ALA A 243 21.08 121.24 -68.99
N LEU A 244 21.31 121.92 -67.85
CA LEU A 244 21.33 123.39 -67.70
C LEU A 244 22.77 123.90 -67.80
#